data_AF-A0A6B3GLU4-F1
#
_entry.id   AF-A0A6B3GLU4-F1
#
_cell.length_a   1.000
_cell.length_b   1.000
_cell.length_c   1.000
_cell.angle_alpha   90.00
_cell.angle_beta   90.00
_cell.angle_gamma   90.00
#
_symmetry.space_group_name_H-M   'P 1'
#
loop_
_entity.id
_entity.type
_entity.pdbx_description
1 polymer ?
#
loop_
_entity_poly.entity_id
_entity_poly.type
_entity_poly.pdbx_seq_one_letter_code
_entity_poly.pdbx_strand_id
1 'polypeptide(L)'
;MVKEEKNVQEKRPAKAAKSEQTRTLILETALRLFAERGYDRTTMRAIAQEAGVSVGNAYYYFSSKEHLVQGFYDRIAGEHATAVRPVLEGDRDLTVRIRGVLLGWLDVAEPYHRFAAQFFKNAADPDSPLSPFSEDSAAARDAAISIHERCIAGADVKSDPELAPLLPQLMWLMQMGLVLFWVYDRSEGAERSRRLVERTAPIAARAIALSRFRVLRPLVRQIHGLLVEFLPDAGTGTATAGAGPRPSD
;
A
#
# COMPACT_ATOMS: atom_id res chain seq x y z
N MET A 1 11.63 -41.75 41.96
CA MET A 1 12.34 -40.59 41.37
C MET A 1 11.72 -40.29 40.02
N VAL A 2 10.73 -39.39 39.99
CA VAL A 2 9.98 -39.00 38.80
C VAL A 2 10.67 -37.79 38.17
N LYS A 3 10.80 -37.83 36.85
CA LYS A 3 11.50 -36.88 35.98
C LYS A 3 10.93 -35.46 36.08
N GLU A 4 11.83 -34.48 36.06
CA GLU A 4 11.53 -33.06 35.81
C GLU A 4 11.00 -32.89 34.37
N GLU A 5 9.71 -32.58 34.24
CA GLU A 5 9.17 -31.95 33.04
C GLU A 5 9.42 -30.44 33.15
N LYS A 6 10.49 -29.97 32.47
CA LYS A 6 10.76 -28.54 32.32
C LYS A 6 9.67 -27.89 31.48
N ASN A 7 9.01 -26.93 32.11
CA ASN A 7 8.09 -25.94 31.57
C ASN A 7 8.58 -25.31 30.24
N VAL A 8 7.98 -25.66 29.11
CA VAL A 8 8.30 -25.14 27.76
C VAL A 8 7.39 -23.97 27.32
N GLN A 9 6.35 -23.59 28.07
CA GLN A 9 5.24 -22.83 27.49
C GLN A 9 5.14 -21.31 27.72
N GLU A 10 6.04 -20.65 28.47
CA GLU A 10 5.86 -19.20 28.79
C GLU A 10 6.82 -18.19 28.12
N LYS A 11 7.86 -18.61 27.38
CA LYS A 11 8.90 -17.66 26.85
C LYS A 11 8.61 -16.99 25.49
N ARG A 12 7.53 -17.36 24.80
CA ARG A 12 7.28 -16.95 23.39
C ARG A 12 6.71 -15.53 23.16
N PRO A 13 5.86 -14.93 24.02
CA PRO A 13 5.26 -13.63 23.71
C PRO A 13 6.23 -12.43 23.89
N ALA A 14 7.04 -12.44 24.95
CA ALA A 14 7.97 -11.35 25.24
C ALA A 14 9.12 -11.23 24.21
N LYS A 15 9.57 -12.37 23.66
CA LYS A 15 10.61 -12.40 22.63
C LYS A 15 10.10 -11.88 21.28
N ALA A 16 8.86 -12.21 20.92
CA ALA A 16 8.22 -11.72 19.70
C ALA A 16 7.99 -10.19 19.75
N ALA A 17 7.52 -9.67 20.88
CA ALA A 17 7.33 -8.23 21.07
C ALA A 17 8.66 -7.44 20.95
N LYS A 18 9.75 -7.95 21.56
CA LYS A 18 11.08 -7.32 21.45
C LYS A 18 11.63 -7.37 20.02
N SER A 19 11.35 -8.44 19.29
CA SER A 19 11.73 -8.60 17.88
C SER A 19 11.06 -7.54 17.02
N GLU A 20 9.74 -7.34 17.18
CA GLU A 20 8.98 -6.36 16.40
C GLU A 20 9.38 -4.91 16.73
N GLN A 21 9.65 -4.63 18.00
CA GLN A 21 10.20 -3.33 18.42
C GLN A 21 11.53 -3.03 17.74
N THR A 22 12.41 -4.02 17.62
CA THR A 22 13.70 -3.86 16.94
C THR A 22 13.53 -3.64 15.44
N ARG A 23 12.63 -4.40 14.81
CA ARG A 23 12.28 -4.23 13.39
C ARG A 23 11.76 -2.81 13.12
N THR A 24 10.84 -2.33 13.96
CA THR A 24 10.27 -0.98 13.89
C THR A 24 11.34 0.09 14.04
N LEU A 25 12.22 -0.04 15.04
CA LEU A 25 13.32 0.90 15.29
C LEU A 25 14.25 1.04 14.08
N ILE A 26 14.60 -0.08 13.44
CA ILE A 26 15.46 -0.08 12.25
C ILE A 26 14.76 0.64 11.09
N LEU A 27 13.47 0.36 10.86
CA LEU A 27 12.69 0.97 9.79
C LEU A 27 12.55 2.49 10.00
N GLU A 28 12.21 2.94 11.21
CA GLU A 28 12.09 4.37 11.53
C GLU A 28 13.41 5.11 11.39
N THR A 29 14.50 4.49 11.83
CA THR A 29 15.85 5.03 11.66
C THR A 29 16.20 5.15 10.18
N ALA A 30 15.88 4.13 9.38
CA ALA A 30 16.11 4.16 7.94
C ALA A 30 15.33 5.28 7.25
N LEU A 31 14.03 5.41 7.51
CA LEU A 31 13.18 6.45 6.92
C LEU A 31 13.66 7.85 7.27
N ARG A 32 14.04 8.07 8.53
CA ARG A 32 14.63 9.34 8.97
C ARG A 32 15.94 9.62 8.22
N LEU A 33 16.86 8.66 8.16
CA LEU A 33 18.12 8.82 7.44
C LEU A 33 17.90 9.04 5.94
N PHE A 34 16.93 8.38 5.31
CA PHE A 34 16.57 8.63 3.92
C PHE A 34 16.03 10.04 3.71
N ALA A 35 15.22 10.56 4.63
CA ALA A 35 14.70 11.93 4.56
C ALA A 35 15.79 13.00 4.76
N GLU A 36 16.78 12.73 5.63
CA GLU A 36 17.88 13.64 5.96
C GLU A 36 19.01 13.60 4.92
N ARG A 37 19.43 12.40 4.50
CA ARG A 37 20.64 12.16 3.69
C ARG A 37 20.32 11.75 2.26
N GLY A 38 19.10 11.34 1.96
CA GLY A 38 18.70 10.73 0.69
C GLY A 38 18.92 9.22 0.68
N TYR A 39 18.12 8.52 -0.12
CA TYR A 39 18.16 7.06 -0.24
C TYR A 39 19.52 6.54 -0.70
N ASP A 40 20.11 7.12 -1.75
CA ASP A 40 21.34 6.61 -2.37
C ASP A 40 22.55 6.72 -1.44
N ARG A 41 22.65 7.80 -0.65
CA ARG A 41 23.77 8.05 0.26
C ARG A 41 23.66 7.31 1.59
N THR A 42 22.52 6.67 1.86
CA THR A 42 22.29 5.94 3.11
C THR A 42 22.66 4.47 2.93
N THR A 43 23.43 3.93 3.89
CA THR A 43 23.87 2.52 3.86
C THR A 43 23.26 1.73 5.01
N MET A 44 23.12 0.41 4.85
CA MET A 44 22.69 -0.49 5.94
C MET A 44 23.56 -0.36 7.18
N ARG A 45 24.87 -0.12 7.01
CA ARG A 45 25.80 0.09 8.13
C ARG A 45 25.49 1.37 8.90
N ALA A 46 25.23 2.47 8.20
CA ALA A 46 24.86 3.74 8.83
C ALA A 46 23.53 3.61 9.58
N ILE A 47 22.55 2.90 9.01
CA ILE A 47 21.26 2.63 9.67
C ILE A 47 21.47 1.81 10.95
N ALA A 48 22.25 0.73 10.88
CA ALA A 48 22.51 -0.12 12.05
C ALA A 48 23.20 0.65 13.18
N GLN A 49 24.23 1.45 12.84
CA GLN A 49 24.95 2.28 13.79
C GLN A 49 24.02 3.30 14.47
N GLU A 50 23.21 4.00 13.68
CA GLU A 50 22.28 5.01 14.18
C GLU A 50 21.14 4.41 15.02
N ALA A 51 20.67 3.21 14.65
CA ALA A 51 19.65 2.46 15.39
C ALA A 51 20.21 1.77 16.65
N GLY A 52 21.53 1.83 16.89
CA GLY A 52 22.16 1.18 18.04
C GLY A 52 22.14 -0.36 17.98
N VAL A 53 22.08 -0.95 16.78
CA VAL A 53 22.07 -2.40 16.57
C VAL A 53 23.32 -2.85 15.80
N SER A 54 23.67 -4.14 15.91
CA SER A 54 24.74 -4.67 15.06
C SER A 54 24.30 -4.73 13.59
N VAL A 55 25.25 -4.60 12.67
CA VAL A 55 24.99 -4.71 11.22
C VAL A 55 24.33 -6.06 10.88
N GLY A 56 24.81 -7.15 11.49
CA GLY A 56 24.19 -8.47 11.31
C GLY A 56 22.75 -8.54 11.81
N ASN A 57 22.43 -7.85 12.92
CA ASN A 57 21.05 -7.76 13.42
C ASN A 57 20.17 -6.92 12.46
N ALA A 58 20.71 -5.86 11.85
CA ALA A 58 19.97 -5.10 10.84
C ALA A 58 19.65 -5.96 9.60
N TYR A 59 20.65 -6.69 9.08
CA TYR A 59 20.47 -7.61 7.95
C TYR A 59 19.55 -8.79 8.26
N TYR A 60 19.46 -9.21 9.52
CA TYR A 60 18.52 -10.23 9.96
C TYR A 60 17.05 -9.81 9.76
N TYR A 61 16.73 -8.53 9.99
CA TYR A 61 15.37 -8.00 9.78
C TYR A 61 15.11 -7.53 8.35
N PHE A 62 16.12 -6.94 7.71
CA PHE A 62 16.02 -6.40 6.37
C PHE A 62 17.26 -6.78 5.57
N SER A 63 17.09 -7.72 4.65
CA SER A 63 18.19 -8.29 3.84
C SER A 63 18.86 -7.27 2.92
N SER A 64 18.17 -6.18 2.58
CA SER A 64 18.71 -5.09 1.78
C SER A 64 18.07 -3.74 2.10
N LYS A 65 18.58 -2.68 1.46
CA LYS A 65 18.02 -1.32 1.57
C LYS A 65 16.65 -1.23 0.88
N GLU A 66 16.45 -2.01 -0.17
CA GLU A 66 15.19 -2.15 -0.90
C GLU A 66 14.13 -2.81 -0.01
N HIS A 67 14.51 -3.82 0.78
CA HIS A 67 13.58 -4.45 1.74
C HIS A 67 13.11 -3.49 2.85
N LEU A 68 13.88 -2.44 3.18
CA LEU A 68 13.40 -1.38 4.07
C LEU A 68 12.29 -0.55 3.42
N VAL A 69 12.38 -0.30 2.11
CA VAL A 69 11.32 0.39 1.37
C VAL A 69 10.07 -0.48 1.28
N GLN A 70 10.23 -1.78 1.04
CA GLN A 70 9.09 -2.71 1.06
C GLN A 70 8.43 -2.73 2.43
N GLY A 71 9.22 -2.80 3.51
CA GLY A 71 8.69 -2.67 4.87
C GLY A 71 7.99 -1.33 5.15
N PHE A 72 8.40 -0.25 4.49
CA PHE A 72 7.71 1.03 4.54
C PHE A 72 6.38 1.02 3.78
N TYR A 73 6.32 0.42 2.58
CA TYR A 73 5.06 0.25 1.87
C TYR A 73 4.06 -0.61 2.65
N ASP A 74 4.52 -1.71 3.24
CA ASP A 74 3.69 -2.55 4.13
C ASP A 74 3.15 -1.75 5.32
N ARG A 75 4.01 -0.92 5.94
CA ARG A 75 3.62 -0.06 7.07
C ARG A 75 2.55 0.95 6.65
N ILE A 76 2.76 1.68 5.55
CA ILE A 76 1.77 2.65 5.06
C ILE A 76 0.46 1.95 4.70
N ALA A 77 0.50 0.80 4.02
CA ALA A 77 -0.71 0.06 3.67
C ALA A 77 -1.49 -0.36 4.93
N GLY A 78 -0.81 -0.84 5.97
CA GLY A 78 -1.41 -1.20 7.25
C GLY A 78 -1.98 -0.02 8.04
N GLU A 79 -1.24 1.10 8.12
CA GLU A 79 -1.68 2.34 8.76
C GLU A 79 -2.90 2.91 8.02
N HIS A 80 -2.88 2.94 6.68
CA HIS A 80 -3.98 3.37 5.83
C HIS A 80 -5.22 2.50 6.04
N ALA A 81 -5.07 1.18 6.00
CA ALA A 81 -6.16 0.23 6.24
C ALA A 81 -6.83 0.42 7.61
N THR A 82 -6.05 0.79 8.63
CA THR A 82 -6.55 1.09 9.98
C THR A 82 -7.28 2.44 10.02
N ALA A 83 -6.69 3.48 9.43
CA ALA A 83 -7.23 4.83 9.44
C ALA A 83 -8.59 4.94 8.75
N VAL A 84 -8.81 4.20 7.66
CA VAL A 84 -10.04 4.27 6.88
C VAL A 84 -11.14 3.33 7.38
N ARG A 85 -10.87 2.46 8.35
CA ARG A 85 -11.87 1.52 8.89
C ARG A 85 -13.17 2.22 9.33
N PRO A 86 -13.15 3.35 10.06
CA PRO A 86 -14.39 4.02 10.47
C PRO A 86 -15.28 4.47 9.31
N VAL A 87 -14.70 5.00 8.22
CA VAL A 87 -15.50 5.40 7.04
C VAL A 87 -15.99 4.18 6.25
N LEU A 88 -15.19 3.10 6.21
CA LEU A 88 -15.56 1.87 5.52
C LEU A 88 -16.63 1.06 6.27
N GLU A 89 -16.81 1.27 7.57
CA GLU A 89 -17.85 0.63 8.38
C GLU A 89 -19.10 1.52 8.57
N GLY A 90 -18.91 2.84 8.56
CA GLY A 90 -19.94 3.80 8.96
C GLY A 90 -20.83 4.37 7.84
N ASP A 91 -20.43 4.27 6.57
CA ASP A 91 -21.17 4.92 5.47
C ASP A 91 -21.31 3.99 4.25
N ARG A 92 -22.43 4.07 3.52
CA ARG A 92 -22.69 3.27 2.30
C ARG A 92 -22.64 4.11 1.02
N ASP A 93 -22.55 5.43 1.10
CA ASP A 93 -22.40 6.30 -0.06
C ASP A 93 -20.98 6.14 -0.65
N LEU A 94 -20.91 5.74 -1.91
CA LEU A 94 -19.63 5.51 -2.59
C LEU A 94 -18.75 6.78 -2.65
N THR A 95 -19.34 7.96 -2.81
CA THR A 95 -18.60 9.23 -2.81
C THR A 95 -17.94 9.46 -1.46
N VAL A 96 -18.68 9.27 -0.37
CA VAL A 96 -18.15 9.44 1.00
C VAL A 96 -17.02 8.45 1.26
N ARG A 97 -17.19 7.19 0.85
CA ARG A 97 -16.19 6.14 1.02
C ARG A 97 -14.92 6.40 0.21
N ILE A 98 -15.02 6.72 -1.09
CA ILE A 98 -13.86 7.05 -1.95
C ILE A 98 -13.10 8.24 -1.35
N ARG A 99 -13.82 9.30 -1.00
CA ARG A 99 -13.22 10.49 -0.39
C ARG A 99 -12.50 10.14 0.91
N GLY A 100 -13.17 9.43 1.83
CA GLY A 100 -12.59 9.07 3.12
C GLY A 100 -11.37 8.16 2.99
N VAL A 101 -11.38 7.23 2.02
CA VAL A 101 -10.22 6.39 1.72
C VAL A 101 -9.04 7.23 1.23
N LEU A 102 -9.24 8.12 0.27
CA LEU A 102 -8.16 8.91 -0.31
C LEU A 102 -7.64 10.00 0.65
N LEU A 103 -8.52 10.65 1.41
CA LEU A 103 -8.11 11.61 2.45
C LEU A 103 -7.39 10.91 3.61
N GLY A 104 -7.89 9.74 4.04
CA GLY A 104 -7.22 8.94 5.06
C GLY A 104 -5.83 8.48 4.63
N TRP A 105 -5.62 8.23 3.33
CA TRP A 105 -4.28 7.99 2.80
C TRP A 105 -3.38 9.22 2.94
N LEU A 106 -3.87 10.42 2.57
CA LEU A 106 -3.11 11.67 2.71
C LEU A 106 -2.74 11.95 4.17
N ASP A 107 -3.65 11.70 5.11
CA ASP A 107 -3.40 11.89 6.55
C ASP A 107 -2.28 10.96 7.06
N VAL A 108 -2.28 9.70 6.62
CA VAL A 108 -1.22 8.72 6.94
C VAL A 108 0.10 9.06 6.25
N ALA A 109 0.05 9.55 5.01
CA ALA A 109 1.22 9.85 4.20
C ALA A 109 1.91 11.18 4.58
N GLU A 110 1.19 12.12 5.20
CA GLU A 110 1.66 13.49 5.49
C GLU A 110 3.04 13.54 6.17
N PRO A 111 3.36 12.75 7.23
CA PRO A 111 4.67 12.77 7.86
C PRO A 111 5.82 12.39 6.92
N TYR A 112 5.50 11.69 5.83
CA TYR A 112 6.45 11.16 4.86
C TYR A 112 6.55 12.02 3.59
N HIS A 113 5.87 13.16 3.48
CA HIS A 113 5.87 14.01 2.28
C HIS A 113 7.27 14.37 1.80
N ARG A 114 8.13 14.84 2.72
CA ARG A 114 9.52 15.20 2.42
C ARG A 114 10.36 14.01 1.96
N PHE A 115 10.11 12.82 2.54
CA PHE A 115 10.78 11.59 2.12
C PHE A 115 10.31 11.19 0.72
N ALA A 116 9.00 11.12 0.50
CA ALA A 116 8.41 10.75 -0.78
C ALA A 116 8.88 11.66 -1.93
N ALA A 117 8.97 12.97 -1.71
CA ALA A 117 9.47 13.92 -2.71
C ALA A 117 10.92 13.67 -3.13
N GLN A 118 11.77 13.27 -2.18
CA GLN A 118 13.17 12.94 -2.47
C GLN A 118 13.30 11.55 -3.10
N PHE A 119 12.50 10.60 -2.61
CA PHE A 119 12.51 9.20 -2.98
C PHE A 119 11.84 8.91 -4.33
N PHE A 120 10.96 9.80 -4.79
CA PHE A 120 10.23 9.63 -6.05
C PHE A 120 11.16 9.30 -7.23
N LYS A 121 12.36 9.88 -7.27
CA LYS A 121 13.36 9.63 -8.33
C LYS A 121 13.81 8.16 -8.38
N ASN A 122 13.90 7.51 -7.23
CA ASN A 122 14.33 6.12 -7.09
C ASN A 122 13.17 5.13 -7.34
N ALA A 123 11.94 5.54 -7.01
CA ALA A 123 10.74 4.73 -7.18
C ALA A 123 10.08 4.90 -8.57
N ALA A 124 10.35 5.99 -9.29
CA ALA A 124 9.78 6.26 -10.61
C ALA A 124 10.55 5.58 -11.76
N ASP A 125 11.69 4.97 -11.48
CA ASP A 125 12.40 4.12 -12.43
C ASP A 125 11.59 2.82 -12.66
N PRO A 126 11.17 2.51 -13.90
CA PRO A 126 10.34 1.35 -14.18
C PRO A 126 11.04 0.01 -13.90
N ASP A 127 12.37 -0.03 -13.97
CA ASP A 127 13.15 -1.25 -13.74
C ASP A 127 13.60 -1.39 -12.27
N SER A 128 13.22 -0.42 -11.43
CA SER A 128 13.58 -0.41 -10.01
C SER A 128 12.67 -1.31 -9.18
N PRO A 129 13.22 -2.16 -8.30
CA PRO A 129 12.42 -2.95 -7.35
C PRO A 129 11.65 -2.07 -6.36
N LEU A 130 11.99 -0.78 -6.29
CA LEU A 130 11.34 0.22 -5.43
C LEU A 130 10.05 0.79 -6.04
N SER A 131 9.82 0.54 -7.32
CA SER A 131 8.61 0.98 -7.99
C SER A 131 7.38 0.34 -7.32
N PRO A 132 6.31 1.12 -7.03
CA PRO A 132 5.04 0.55 -6.57
C PRO A 132 4.44 -0.49 -7.54
N PHE A 133 4.89 -0.47 -8.79
CA PHE A 133 4.48 -1.39 -9.86
C PHE A 133 5.41 -2.60 -10.02
N SER A 134 6.51 -2.69 -9.25
CA SER A 134 7.41 -3.84 -9.31
C SER A 134 6.77 -5.11 -8.71
N GLU A 135 7.34 -6.27 -9.06
CA GLU A 135 7.02 -7.55 -8.40
C GLU A 135 7.36 -7.54 -6.91
N ASP A 136 8.47 -6.88 -6.52
CA ASP A 136 8.86 -6.75 -5.12
C ASP A 136 7.81 -6.01 -4.27
N SER A 137 7.06 -5.09 -4.89
CA SER A 137 6.01 -4.31 -4.24
C SER A 137 4.62 -4.96 -4.32
N ALA A 138 4.50 -6.19 -4.86
CA ALA A 138 3.21 -6.84 -5.09
C ALA A 138 2.39 -7.00 -3.81
N ALA A 139 3.00 -7.44 -2.71
CA ALA A 139 2.29 -7.64 -1.44
C ALA A 139 1.67 -6.34 -0.90
N ALA A 140 2.43 -5.24 -0.93
CA ALA A 140 1.94 -3.93 -0.50
C ALA A 140 0.88 -3.36 -1.46
N ARG A 141 1.05 -3.58 -2.77
CA ARG A 141 0.07 -3.22 -3.79
C ARG A 141 -1.25 -3.95 -3.58
N ASP A 142 -1.22 -5.26 -3.35
CA ASP A 142 -2.40 -6.08 -3.08
C ASP A 142 -3.11 -5.63 -1.80
N ALA A 143 -2.34 -5.34 -0.75
CA ALA A 143 -2.88 -4.77 0.49
C ALA A 143 -3.59 -3.44 0.25
N ALA A 144 -3.01 -2.54 -0.56
CA ALA A 144 -3.64 -1.28 -0.92
C ALA A 144 -4.88 -1.47 -1.81
N ILE A 145 -4.85 -2.37 -2.79
CA ILE A 145 -6.00 -2.69 -3.65
C ILE A 145 -7.16 -3.26 -2.82
N SER A 146 -6.89 -4.08 -1.80
CA SER A 146 -7.91 -4.64 -0.90
C SER A 146 -8.70 -3.56 -0.13
N ILE A 147 -8.11 -2.38 0.10
CA ILE A 147 -8.80 -1.24 0.70
C ILE A 147 -9.87 -0.70 -0.26
N HIS A 148 -9.55 -0.60 -1.55
CA HIS A 148 -10.49 -0.17 -2.59
C HIS A 148 -11.57 -1.21 -2.86
N GLU A 149 -11.22 -2.50 -2.80
CA GLU A 149 -12.20 -3.58 -2.87
C GLU A 149 -13.25 -3.44 -1.75
N ARG A 150 -12.81 -3.27 -0.50
CA ARG A 150 -13.71 -3.02 0.65
C ARG A 150 -14.49 -1.71 0.50
N CYS A 151 -13.87 -0.68 -0.07
CA CYS A 151 -14.53 0.59 -0.39
C CYS A 151 -15.72 0.38 -1.33
N ILE A 152 -15.55 -0.38 -2.41
CA ILE A 152 -16.61 -0.61 -3.40
C ILE A 152 -17.64 -1.61 -2.88
N ALA A 153 -17.20 -2.74 -2.31
CA ALA A 153 -18.08 -3.82 -1.86
C ALA A 153 -19.05 -3.39 -0.75
N GLY A 154 -18.63 -2.44 0.11
CA GLY A 154 -19.48 -1.90 1.18
C GLY A 154 -20.40 -0.75 0.76
N ALA A 155 -20.35 -0.31 -0.51
CA ALA A 155 -21.15 0.82 -0.99
C ALA A 155 -22.50 0.39 -1.59
N ASP A 156 -23.53 1.23 -1.47
CA ASP A 156 -24.81 1.05 -2.16
C ASP A 156 -24.72 1.59 -3.60
N VAL A 157 -23.99 0.86 -4.43
CA VAL A 157 -23.74 1.22 -5.84
C VAL A 157 -23.87 -0.01 -6.73
N LYS A 158 -24.43 0.18 -7.91
CA LYS A 158 -24.43 -0.85 -8.97
C LYS A 158 -23.49 -0.39 -10.08
N SER A 159 -22.55 -1.24 -10.46
CA SER A 159 -21.67 -1.06 -11.62
C SER A 159 -21.98 -2.11 -12.69
N ASP A 160 -21.42 -1.91 -13.88
CA ASP A 160 -21.42 -2.94 -14.92
C ASP A 160 -20.66 -4.19 -14.45
N PRO A 161 -21.20 -5.42 -14.66
CA PRO A 161 -20.54 -6.66 -14.25
C PRO A 161 -19.19 -6.92 -14.92
N GLU A 162 -18.99 -6.45 -16.16
CA GLU A 162 -17.70 -6.60 -16.86
C GLU A 162 -16.66 -5.65 -16.23
N LEU A 163 -17.07 -4.47 -15.75
CA LEU A 163 -16.17 -3.51 -15.12
C LEU A 163 -15.87 -3.81 -13.65
N ALA A 164 -16.83 -4.38 -12.93
CA ALA A 164 -16.78 -4.53 -11.47
C ALA A 164 -15.48 -5.16 -10.94
N PRO A 165 -14.92 -6.24 -11.55
CA PRO A 165 -13.68 -6.84 -11.08
C PRO A 165 -12.46 -5.92 -11.19
N LEU A 166 -12.48 -4.98 -12.14
CA LEU A 166 -11.36 -4.08 -12.44
C LEU A 166 -11.38 -2.80 -11.59
N LEU A 167 -12.51 -2.49 -10.96
CA LEU A 167 -12.69 -1.24 -10.22
C LEU A 167 -11.69 -1.05 -9.07
N PRO A 168 -11.36 -2.05 -8.23
CA PRO A 168 -10.39 -1.88 -7.16
C PRO A 168 -9.02 -1.43 -7.68
N GLN A 169 -8.55 -2.03 -8.77
CA GLN A 169 -7.26 -1.68 -9.36
C GLN A 169 -7.32 -0.31 -10.06
N LEU A 170 -8.42 0.04 -10.72
CA LEU A 170 -8.64 1.39 -11.26
C LEU A 170 -8.61 2.47 -10.16
N MET A 171 -9.22 2.20 -9.01
CA MET A 171 -9.18 3.12 -7.86
C MET A 171 -7.78 3.23 -7.26
N TRP A 172 -7.03 2.12 -7.23
CA TRP A 172 -5.62 2.16 -6.85
C TRP A 172 -4.76 2.98 -7.84
N LEU A 173 -5.00 2.87 -9.15
CA LEU A 173 -4.32 3.70 -10.14
C LEU A 173 -4.67 5.19 -10.00
N MET A 174 -5.94 5.51 -9.73
CA MET A 174 -6.34 6.87 -9.38
C MET A 174 -5.61 7.36 -8.12
N GLN A 175 -5.44 6.50 -7.11
CA GLN A 175 -4.63 6.81 -5.94
C GLN A 175 -3.16 7.03 -6.31
N MET A 176 -2.56 6.26 -7.22
CA MET A 176 -1.19 6.51 -7.69
C MET A 176 -1.06 7.86 -8.41
N GLY A 177 -2.08 8.25 -9.18
CA GLY A 177 -2.18 9.61 -9.73
C GLY A 177 -2.25 10.69 -8.64
N LEU A 178 -2.99 10.44 -7.55
CA LEU A 178 -3.01 11.31 -6.37
C LEU A 178 -1.65 11.38 -5.68
N VAL A 179 -0.97 10.23 -5.47
CA VAL A 179 0.38 10.18 -4.86
C VAL A 179 1.35 11.02 -5.69
N LEU A 180 1.32 10.85 -7.01
CA LEU A 180 2.14 11.64 -7.92
C LEU A 180 1.85 13.13 -7.75
N PHE A 181 0.58 13.54 -7.75
CA PHE A 181 0.22 14.95 -7.58
C PHE A 181 0.66 15.49 -6.20
N TRP A 182 0.43 14.72 -5.14
CA TRP A 182 0.79 15.07 -3.75
C TRP A 182 2.29 15.24 -3.56
N VAL A 183 3.12 14.40 -4.18
CA VAL A 183 4.58 14.52 -4.18
C VAL A 183 5.05 15.91 -4.66
N TYR A 184 4.34 16.51 -5.62
CA TYR A 184 4.65 17.85 -6.16
C TYR A 184 3.87 18.98 -5.49
N ASP A 185 2.93 18.68 -4.59
CA ASP A 185 2.12 19.68 -3.91
C ASP A 185 2.93 20.40 -2.83
N ARG A 186 3.07 21.72 -2.99
CA ARG A 186 3.78 22.60 -2.06
C ARG A 186 2.83 23.48 -1.24
N SER A 187 1.52 23.27 -1.38
CA SER A 187 0.54 23.97 -0.53
C SER A 187 0.61 23.46 0.90
N GLU A 188 0.27 24.33 1.86
CA GLU A 188 0.26 23.99 3.28
C GLU A 188 -0.68 22.80 3.54
N GLY A 189 -0.19 21.77 4.24
CA GLY A 189 -0.94 20.54 4.53
C GLY A 189 -1.46 19.79 3.30
N ALA A 190 -0.81 19.97 2.14
CA ALA A 190 -1.23 19.44 0.84
C ALA A 190 -2.69 19.80 0.47
N GLU A 191 -3.10 21.04 0.75
CA GLU A 191 -4.45 21.54 0.49
C GLU A 191 -4.92 21.30 -0.96
N ARG A 192 -4.05 21.45 -1.96
CA ARG A 192 -4.41 21.20 -3.36
C ARG A 192 -4.71 19.73 -3.61
N SER A 193 -3.94 18.82 -3.03
CA SER A 193 -4.16 17.37 -3.13
C SER A 193 -5.46 16.96 -2.45
N ARG A 194 -5.75 17.52 -1.27
CA ARG A 194 -7.03 17.31 -0.58
C ARG A 194 -8.21 17.84 -1.41
N ARG A 195 -8.10 19.03 -2.00
CA ARG A 195 -9.13 19.57 -2.91
C ARG A 195 -9.28 18.74 -4.19
N LEU A 196 -8.21 18.13 -4.70
CA LEU A 196 -8.28 17.21 -5.83
C LEU A 196 -9.19 16.03 -5.46
N VAL A 197 -8.96 15.41 -4.30
CA VAL A 197 -9.81 14.31 -3.78
C VAL A 197 -11.27 14.73 -3.65
N GLU A 198 -11.54 15.88 -3.03
CA GLU A 198 -12.92 16.38 -2.86
C GLU A 198 -13.65 16.54 -4.20
N ARG A 199 -12.93 16.89 -5.27
CA ARG A 199 -13.51 17.09 -6.60
C ARG A 199 -13.61 15.81 -7.41
N THR A 200 -12.66 14.89 -7.28
CA THR A 200 -12.61 13.67 -8.11
C THR A 200 -13.44 12.53 -7.53
N ALA A 201 -13.57 12.42 -6.21
CA ALA A 201 -14.39 11.38 -5.57
C ALA A 201 -15.84 11.30 -6.09
N PRO A 202 -16.62 12.41 -6.16
CA PRO A 202 -17.98 12.36 -6.70
C PRO A 202 -18.02 12.05 -8.20
N ILE A 203 -16.98 12.43 -8.96
CA ILE A 203 -16.88 12.12 -10.39
C ILE A 203 -16.67 10.61 -10.57
N ALA A 204 -15.74 10.02 -9.82
CA ALA A 204 -15.46 8.59 -9.84
C ALA A 204 -16.71 7.78 -9.44
N ALA A 205 -17.38 8.15 -8.35
CA ALA A 205 -18.60 7.48 -7.90
C ALA A 205 -19.71 7.53 -8.96
N ARG A 206 -19.92 8.70 -9.59
CA ARG A 206 -20.89 8.85 -10.69
C ARG A 206 -20.51 8.04 -11.91
N ALA A 207 -19.24 8.02 -12.30
CA ALA A 207 -18.77 7.23 -13.44
C ALA A 207 -19.04 5.73 -13.23
N ILE A 208 -18.74 5.22 -12.03
CA ILE A 208 -19.03 3.84 -11.63
C ILE A 208 -20.54 3.56 -11.68
N ALA A 209 -21.36 4.44 -11.08
CA ALA A 209 -22.82 4.27 -11.08
C ALA A 209 -23.45 4.37 -12.47
N LEU A 210 -22.88 5.18 -13.37
CA LEU A 210 -23.33 5.31 -14.75
C LEU A 210 -22.95 4.09 -15.59
N SER A 211 -21.85 3.41 -15.27
CA SER A 211 -21.35 2.28 -16.07
C SER A 211 -22.39 1.16 -16.24
N ARG A 212 -23.32 0.99 -15.27
CA ARG A 212 -24.42 0.02 -15.33
C ARG A 212 -25.42 0.22 -16.48
N PHE A 213 -25.48 1.43 -17.06
CA PHE A 213 -26.46 1.74 -18.09
C PHE A 213 -26.03 1.19 -19.45
N ARG A 214 -26.98 0.53 -20.14
CA ARG A 214 -26.72 -0.16 -21.42
C ARG A 214 -26.07 0.72 -22.49
N VAL A 215 -26.41 2.01 -22.52
CA VAL A 215 -25.85 2.98 -23.47
C VAL A 215 -24.33 3.13 -23.36
N LEU A 216 -23.76 2.88 -22.17
CA LEU A 216 -22.32 2.98 -21.93
C LEU A 216 -21.56 1.66 -22.09
N ARG A 217 -22.24 0.53 -22.31
CA ARG A 217 -21.60 -0.79 -22.45
C ARG A 217 -20.49 -0.86 -23.51
N PRO A 218 -20.65 -0.27 -24.72
CA PRO A 218 -19.57 -0.29 -25.71
C PRO A 218 -18.29 0.39 -25.20
N LEU A 219 -18.43 1.51 -24.50
CA LEU A 219 -17.32 2.22 -23.89
C LEU A 219 -16.72 1.41 -22.72
N VAL A 220 -17.55 0.83 -21.86
CA VAL A 220 -17.11 -0.04 -20.77
C VAL A 220 -16.28 -1.21 -21.29
N ARG A 221 -16.70 -1.85 -22.39
CA ARG A 221 -15.95 -2.93 -23.03
C ARG A 221 -14.59 -2.50 -23.57
N GLN A 222 -14.53 -1.33 -24.19
CA GLN A 222 -13.26 -0.77 -24.66
C GLN A 222 -12.31 -0.51 -23.49
N ILE A 223 -12.81 0.11 -22.41
CA ILE A 223 -12.04 0.34 -21.19
C ILE A 223 -11.58 -0.99 -20.58
N HIS A 224 -12.48 -1.96 -20.45
CA HIS A 224 -12.15 -3.30 -19.97
C HIS A 224 -11.05 -3.96 -20.82
N GLY A 225 -11.17 -3.91 -22.15
CA GLY A 225 -10.17 -4.45 -23.07
C GLY A 225 -8.78 -3.84 -22.86
N LEU A 226 -8.71 -2.50 -22.76
CA LEU A 226 -7.47 -1.79 -22.45
C LEU A 226 -6.90 -2.20 -21.09
N LEU A 227 -7.74 -2.29 -20.07
CA LEU A 227 -7.28 -2.66 -18.73
C LEU A 227 -6.75 -4.09 -18.70
N VAL A 228 -7.42 -5.05 -19.33
CA VAL A 228 -6.94 -6.43 -19.39
C VAL A 228 -5.63 -6.54 -20.19
N GLU A 229 -5.49 -5.76 -21.27
CA GLU A 229 -4.28 -5.75 -22.10
C GLU A 229 -3.07 -5.16 -21.36
N PHE A 230 -3.25 -4.03 -20.67
CA PHE A 230 -2.15 -3.26 -20.08
C PHE A 230 -1.97 -3.48 -18.57
N LEU A 231 -2.92 -4.17 -17.91
CA LEU A 231 -2.90 -4.52 -16.50
C LEU A 231 -3.43 -5.96 -16.34
N PRO A 232 -2.67 -6.99 -16.75
CA PRO A 232 -3.17 -8.36 -16.77
C PRO A 232 -3.61 -8.87 -15.38
N ASP A 233 -3.00 -8.38 -14.30
CA ASP A 233 -3.34 -8.73 -12.93
C ASP A 233 -4.66 -8.09 -12.43
N ALA A 234 -5.26 -7.18 -13.20
CA ALA A 234 -6.54 -6.52 -12.89
C ALA A 234 -7.71 -7.50 -12.72
N GLY A 235 -7.68 -8.58 -13.49
CA GLY A 235 -8.76 -9.56 -13.57
C GLY A 235 -8.60 -10.75 -12.62
N THR A 236 -7.43 -10.90 -12.00
CA THR A 236 -7.12 -12.01 -11.10
C THR A 236 -7.33 -11.61 -9.64
N GLY A 237 -8.57 -11.25 -9.29
CA GLY A 237 -8.96 -11.27 -7.88
C GLY A 237 -8.73 -12.67 -7.31
N THR A 238 -7.76 -12.80 -6.41
CA THR A 238 -7.53 -13.97 -5.54
C THR A 238 -7.39 -15.33 -6.25
N ALA A 239 -6.21 -15.66 -6.80
CA ALA A 239 -5.91 -17.05 -7.21
C ALA A 239 -4.45 -17.51 -7.01
N THR A 240 -3.66 -16.84 -6.16
CA THR A 240 -2.28 -17.28 -5.83
C THR A 240 -2.04 -17.33 -4.32
N ALA A 241 -2.99 -17.90 -3.57
CA ALA A 241 -2.71 -18.45 -2.26
C ALA A 241 -2.57 -19.98 -2.36
N GLY A 242 -1.33 -20.49 -2.33
CA GLY A 242 -1.04 -21.89 -2.01
C GLY A 242 -0.70 -22.80 -3.18
N ALA A 243 0.51 -22.71 -3.71
CA ALA A 243 1.18 -23.85 -4.34
C ALA A 243 2.60 -23.92 -3.79
N GLY A 244 2.76 -24.57 -2.64
CA GLY A 244 4.07 -25.00 -2.16
C GLY A 244 4.73 -25.96 -3.16
N PRO A 245 6.07 -26.02 -3.21
CA PRO A 245 6.77 -26.89 -4.14
C PRO A 245 6.38 -28.35 -3.89
N ARG A 246 5.94 -29.04 -4.94
CA ARG A 246 5.75 -30.50 -4.88
C ARG A 246 7.09 -31.17 -4.61
N PRO A 247 7.16 -32.19 -3.75
CA PRO A 247 8.36 -32.98 -3.60
C PRO A 247 8.63 -33.74 -4.91
N SER A 248 9.89 -33.71 -5.33
CA SER A 248 10.41 -34.56 -6.39
C SER A 248 10.48 -36.00 -5.88
N ASP A 249 9.77 -36.90 -6.56
CA ASP A 249 10.05 -38.34 -6.55
C ASP A 249 11.31 -38.65 -7.38
#